data_AF-A0A916SP36-F1
#
_entry.id   AF-A0A916SP36-F1
#
_cell.length_a   1.000
_cell.length_b   1.000
_cell.length_c   1.000
_cell.angle_alpha   90.00
_cell.angle_beta   90.00
_cell.angle_gamma   90.00
#
_symmetry.space_group_name_H-M   'P 1'
#
loop_
_entity.id
_entity.type
_entity.pdbx_description
1 polymer ?
#
loop_
_entity_poly.entity_id
_entity_poly.type
_entity_poly.pdbx_seq_one_letter_code
_entity_poly.pdbx_strand_id
1 'polypeptide(L)'
;MDTAHCVNSTDDELLVAVAKGDQNAFAELYDRFAPLVFARARSQISDGRLAEEMVVDVFLEFWRQAPRLDRTVGRVASWLFTTPLVSYARTGTTAT
;
A
#
# COMPACT_ATOMS: atom_id res chain seq x y z
N MET A 1 -4.23 18.99 25.84
CA MET A 1 -4.44 18.52 24.46
C MET A 1 -3.06 18.38 23.85
N ASP A 2 -2.53 17.17 23.89
CA ASP A 2 -1.12 16.87 23.59
C ASP A 2 -0.95 16.67 22.08
N THR A 3 -0.52 17.72 21.38
CA THR A 3 -0.33 17.74 19.92
C THR A 3 1.16 17.68 19.57
N ALA A 4 1.89 16.66 20.03
CA ALA A 4 3.33 16.54 19.83
C ALA A 4 3.85 15.10 19.64
N HIS A 5 3.12 14.24 18.94
CA HIS A 5 3.74 13.04 18.34
C HIS A 5 4.22 13.37 16.93
N CYS A 6 5.27 14.19 16.83
CA CYS A 6 6.18 14.17 15.69
C CYS A 6 7.14 12.99 15.85
N VAL A 7 6.60 11.79 16.09
CA VAL A 7 7.43 10.60 16.22
C VAL A 7 7.67 10.12 14.79
N ASN A 8 8.94 10.15 14.40
CA ASN A 8 9.47 9.36 13.31
C ASN A 8 9.28 7.87 13.69
N SER A 9 8.03 7.40 13.60
CA SER A 9 7.70 6.00 13.80
C SER A 9 8.50 5.21 12.78
N THR A 10 9.14 4.15 13.24
CA THR A 10 9.70 3.17 12.34
C THR A 10 8.58 2.58 11.50
N ASP A 11 8.86 2.22 10.25
CA ASP A 11 7.84 1.67 9.36
C ASP A 11 7.18 0.42 10.00
N ASP A 12 7.91 -0.37 10.79
CA ASP A 12 7.38 -1.49 11.58
C ASP A 12 6.33 -1.06 12.62
N GLU A 13 6.53 0.06 13.32
CA GLU A 13 5.55 0.59 14.29
C GLU A 13 4.28 1.07 13.59
N LEU A 14 4.43 1.73 12.43
CA LEU A 14 3.30 2.11 11.59
C LEU A 14 2.53 0.87 11.15
N LEU A 15 3.22 -0.20 10.71
CA LEU A 15 2.59 -1.46 10.34
C LEU A 15 1.81 -2.11 11.50
N VAL A 16 2.35 -2.05 12.72
CA VAL A 16 1.67 -2.54 13.92
C VAL A 16 0.39 -1.73 14.20
N ALA A 17 0.42 -0.42 14.02
CA ALA A 17 -0.73 0.47 14.22
C ALA A 17 -1.79 0.26 13.12
N VAL A 18 -1.38 0.15 11.86
CA VAL A 18 -2.27 -0.16 10.72
C VAL A 18 -2.98 -1.50 10.92
N ALA A 19 -2.27 -2.53 11.40
CA ALA A 19 -2.86 -3.83 11.70
C ALA A 19 -3.95 -3.79 12.78
N LYS A 20 -3.96 -2.74 13.63
CA LYS A 20 -5.00 -2.47 14.64
C LYS A 20 -6.14 -1.60 14.11
N GLY A 21 -6.07 -1.16 12.85
CA GLY A 21 -7.05 -0.27 12.23
C GLY A 21 -6.77 1.22 12.45
N ASP A 22 -5.53 1.60 12.78
CA ASP A 22 -5.15 3.01 12.88
C ASP A 22 -5.05 3.65 11.49
N GLN A 23 -5.97 4.57 11.20
CA GLN A 23 -6.04 5.27 9.92
C GLN A 23 -4.93 6.32 9.75
N ASN A 24 -4.45 6.93 10.85
CA ASN A 24 -3.38 7.92 10.78
C ASN A 24 -2.05 7.24 10.44
N ALA A 25 -1.79 6.09 11.05
CA ALA A 25 -0.62 5.28 10.72
C ALA A 25 -0.65 4.80 9.26
N PHE A 26 -1.85 4.49 8.73
CA PHE A 26 -2.00 4.11 7.33
C PHE A 26 -1.78 5.28 6.39
N ALA A 27 -2.28 6.47 6.72
CA ALA A 27 -2.03 7.67 5.93
C ALA A 27 -0.53 7.98 5.85
N GLU A 28 0.20 7.91 6.97
CA GLU A 28 1.65 8.12 6.97
C GLU A 28 2.39 7.06 6.14
N LEU A 29 1.97 5.80 6.23
CA LEU A 29 2.54 4.72 5.44
C LEU A 29 2.21 4.88 3.95
N TYR A 30 1.00 5.31 3.62
CA TYR A 30 0.59 5.63 2.26
C TYR A 30 1.47 6.73 1.67
N ASP A 31 1.65 7.85 2.37
CA ASP A 31 2.46 8.98 1.88
C ASP A 31 3.93 8.58 1.60
N ARG A 32 4.49 7.65 2.40
CA ARG A 32 5.84 7.13 2.20
C ARG A 32 5.95 6.14 1.04
N PHE A 33 5.04 5.18 0.94
CA PHE A 33 5.15 4.06 0.01
C PHE A 33 4.43 4.30 -1.33
N ALA A 34 3.39 5.13 -1.39
CA ALA A 34 2.64 5.41 -2.61
C ALA A 34 3.50 5.91 -3.78
N PRO A 35 4.43 6.87 -3.61
CA PRO A 35 5.28 7.29 -4.72
C PRO A 35 6.21 6.17 -5.22
N LEU A 36 6.71 5.31 -4.33
CA LEU A 36 7.57 4.17 -4.68
C LEU A 36 6.79 3.09 -5.46
N VAL A 37 5.59 2.76 -5.00
CA VAL A 37 4.70 1.80 -5.66
C VAL A 37 4.23 2.36 -7.01
N PHE A 38 3.89 3.64 -7.08
CA PHE A 38 3.51 4.30 -8.33
C PHE A 38 4.63 4.32 -9.36
N ALA A 39 5.85 4.70 -8.97
CA ALA A 39 7.01 4.68 -9.87
C ALA A 39 7.29 3.26 -10.41
N ARG A 40 7.07 2.23 -9.58
CA ARG A 40 7.19 0.83 -9.99
C ARG A 40 6.06 0.39 -10.92
N ALA A 41 4.83 0.80 -10.66
CA ALA A 41 3.67 0.48 -11.49
C ALA A 41 3.79 1.15 -12.88
N ARG A 42 4.23 2.41 -12.92
CA ARG A 42 4.50 3.15 -14.18
C ARG A 42 5.61 2.52 -15.02
N SER A 43 6.53 1.76 -14.43
CA SER A 43 7.53 1.01 -15.20
C SER A 43 6.99 -0.29 -15.81
N GLN A 44 5.83 -0.77 -15.36
CA GLN A 44 5.18 -1.99 -15.86
C GLN A 44 3.96 -1.70 -16.74
N ILE A 45 3.33 -0.54 -16.57
CA ILE A 45 2.06 -0.16 -17.22
C ILE A 45 2.27 1.14 -17.97
N SER A 46 2.12 1.08 -19.29
CA SER A 46 2.26 2.25 -20.17
C SER A 46 1.17 3.29 -19.95
N ASP A 47 -0.04 2.85 -19.60
CA ASP A 47 -1.19 3.71 -19.28
C ASP A 47 -1.05 4.27 -17.86
N GLY A 48 -0.94 5.60 -17.76
CA GLY A 48 -0.81 6.29 -16.47
C GLY A 48 -2.04 6.14 -15.58
N ARG A 49 -3.25 6.11 -16.16
CA ARG A 49 -4.50 6.00 -15.40
C ARG A 49 -4.62 4.63 -14.75
N LEU A 50 -4.30 3.57 -15.50
CA LEU A 50 -4.27 2.21 -14.95
C LEU A 50 -3.21 2.06 -13.85
N ALA A 51 -2.08 2.76 -13.95
CA ALA A 51 -1.07 2.75 -12.90
C ALA A 51 -1.56 3.42 -11.60
N GLU A 52 -2.29 4.54 -11.70
CA GLU A 52 -2.89 5.21 -10.54
C GLU A 52 -3.97 4.35 -9.88
N GLU A 53 -4.88 3.77 -10.67
CA GLU A 53 -5.92 2.86 -10.17
C GLU A 53 -5.31 1.63 -9.49
N MET A 54 -4.21 1.10 -10.03
CA MET A 54 -3.46 0.01 -9.40
C MET A 54 -2.87 0.37 -8.04
N VAL A 55 -2.35 1.59 -7.86
CA VAL A 55 -1.84 2.03 -6.56
C VAL A 55 -2.97 2.01 -5.53
N VAL A 56 -4.13 2.60 -5.86
CA VAL A 56 -5.28 2.64 -4.96
C VAL A 56 -5.72 1.23 -4.56
N ASP A 57 -5.88 0.33 -5.53
CA ASP A 57 -6.30 -1.05 -5.28
C ASP A 57 -5.31 -1.83 -4.41
N VAL A 58 -4.01 -1.65 -4.64
CA VAL A 58 -2.95 -2.29 -3.85
C VAL A 58 -2.99 -1.85 -2.39
N PHE A 59 -3.16 -0.55 -2.15
CA PHE A 59 -3.25 -0.03 -0.79
C PHE A 59 -4.56 -0.42 -0.08
N LEU A 60 -5.67 -0.52 -0.81
CA LEU A 60 -6.94 -1.05 -0.28
C LEU A 60 -6.81 -2.51 0.13
N GLU A 61 -6.20 -3.34 -0.71
CA GLU A 61 -5.96 -4.75 -0.38
C GLU A 61 -4.95 -4.87 0.76
N PHE A 62 -3.92 -4.03 0.80
CA PHE A 62 -2.98 -3.95 1.91
C PHE A 62 -3.71 -3.66 3.22
N TRP A 63 -4.61 -2.67 3.28
CA TRP A 63 -5.40 -2.38 4.48
C TRP A 63 -6.21 -3.59 4.95
N ARG A 64 -6.84 -4.33 4.02
CA ARG A 64 -7.61 -5.53 4.33
C ARG A 64 -6.74 -6.68 4.84
N GLN A 65 -5.52 -6.81 4.32
CA GLN A 65 -4.58 -7.87 4.70
C GLN A 65 -3.64 -7.49 5.84
N ALA A 66 -3.52 -6.20 6.19
CA ALA A 66 -2.61 -5.71 7.21
C ALA A 66 -2.73 -6.43 8.56
N PRO A 67 -3.93 -6.80 9.05
CA PRO A 67 -4.04 -7.59 10.29
C PRO A 67 -3.43 -9.00 10.21
N ARG A 68 -3.28 -9.54 9.00
CA ARG A 68 -2.77 -10.89 8.69
C ARG A 68 -1.33 -10.88 8.18
N LEU A 69 -0.84 -9.74 7.71
CA LEU A 69 0.52 -9.57 7.23
C LEU A 69 1.48 -9.59 8.42
N ASP A 70 2.60 -10.30 8.24
CA ASP A 70 3.72 -10.20 9.16
C ASP A 70 4.21 -8.74 9.16
N ARG A 71 4.35 -8.20 10.37
CA ARG A 71 4.56 -6.77 10.64
C ARG A 71 6.02 -6.38 10.46
N THR A 72 6.61 -6.83 9.36
CA THR A 72 7.99 -6.53 8.96
C THR A 72 7.99 -5.78 7.64
N VAL A 73 8.67 -4.64 7.63
CA VAL A 73 8.74 -3.74 6.47
C VAL A 73 9.22 -4.44 5.22
N GLY A 74 10.24 -5.30 5.34
CA GLY A 74 10.75 -6.09 4.22
C GLY A 74 9.72 -7.03 3.60
N ARG A 75 8.81 -7.60 4.42
CA ARG A 75 7.72 -8.45 3.94
C ARG A 75 6.59 -7.65 3.34
N VAL A 76 6.25 -6.50 3.92
CA VAL A 76 5.21 -5.62 3.38
C VAL A 76 5.64 -5.01 2.05
N ALA A 77 6.87 -4.52 1.94
CA ALA A 77 7.43 -4.09 0.66
C ALA A 77 7.39 -5.23 -0.37
N SER A 78 7.87 -6.43 -0.01
CA SER A 78 7.84 -7.60 -0.91
C SER A 78 6.41 -7.97 -1.35
N TRP A 79 5.43 -7.89 -0.45
CA TRP A 79 4.02 -8.15 -0.74
C TRP A 79 3.42 -7.07 -1.65
N LEU A 80 3.69 -5.79 -1.39
CA LEU A 80 3.26 -4.66 -2.22
C LEU A 80 3.81 -4.77 -3.65
N PHE A 81 4.98 -5.37 -3.84
CA PHE A 81 5.55 -5.61 -5.17
C PHE A 81 5.05 -6.90 -5.84
N THR A 82 4.57 -7.89 -5.08
CA THR A 82 4.15 -9.20 -5.60
C THR A 82 2.66 -9.27 -5.91
N THR A 83 1.82 -8.72 -5.04
CA THR A 83 0.36 -8.88 -5.11
C THR A 83 -0.36 -8.12 -6.24
N PRO A 84 0.05 -6.91 -6.71
CA PRO A 84 -0.76 -6.09 -7.62
C PRO A 84 -1.22 -6.80 -8.89
N LEU A 85 -0.39 -7.70 -9.41
CA LEU A 85 -0.61 -8.40 -10.68
C LEU A 85 -1.82 -9.34 -10.67
N VAL A 86 -2.22 -9.88 -9.51
CA VAL A 86 -3.30 -10.89 -9.46
C VAL A 86 -4.70 -10.28 -9.53
N SER A 87 -4.87 -9.03 -9.07
CA SER A 87 -6.18 -8.37 -9.04
C SER A 87 -6.57 -7.89 -10.44
N TYR A 88 -5.64 -7.20 -11.12
CA TYR A 88 -5.90 -6.68 -12.48
C TYR A 88 -5.98 -7.79 -13.55
N ALA A 89 -5.20 -8.86 -13.41
CA ALA A 89 -5.31 -10.01 -14.31
C ALA A 89 -6.67 -10.72 -14.21
N ARG A 90 -7.39 -10.59 -13.08
CA ARG A 90 -8.72 -11.18 -12.88
C ARG A 90 -9.85 -10.31 -13.44
N THR A 91 -9.67 -8.99 -13.49
CA THR A 91 -10.73 -8.04 -13.88
C THR A 91 -10.65 -7.61 -15.35
N GLY A 92 -9.52 -7.83 -16.03
CA GLY A 92 -9.30 -7.39 -17.41
C GLY A 92 -9.85 -8.29 -18.52
N THR A 93 -11.18 -8.47 -18.62
CA THR A 93 -11.84 -8.70 -19.94
C THR A 93 -13.33 -8.34 -19.98
N THR A 94 -13.72 -7.17 -19.48
CA THR A 94 -15.01 -6.57 -19.87
C THR A 94 -14.84 -5.08 -20.17
N ALA A 95 -14.11 -4.78 -21.24
CA ALA A 95 -14.32 -3.55 -21.98
C ALA A 95 -15.23 -3.90 -23.17
N THR A 96 -16.50 -3.51 -23.09
CA THR A 96 -17.45 -3.37 -24.20
C THR A 96 -17.32 -1.97 -24.77
#